data_AF-A0AAE2BJF6-F1
#
_entry.id   AF-A0AAE2BJF6-F1
#
_cell.length_a   1.000
_cell.length_b   1.000
_cell.length_c   1.000
_cell.angle_alpha   90.00
_cell.angle_beta   90.00
_cell.angle_gamma   90.00
#
_symmetry.space_group_name_H-M   'P 1'
#
loop_
_entity.id
_entity.type
_entity.pdbx_description
1 polymer ?
#
loop_
_entity_poly.entity_id
_entity_poly.type
_entity_poly.pdbx_seq_one_letter_code
_entity_poly.pdbx_strand_id
1 'polypeptide(L)'
;MNVSGSWEDVETKPSPDNQVLISVPRDYSRKPQIGEILLDYVPEFKPARCIALFSREMIAVWTSWGNEPLHFQDSKYFVNTIK
;
A
#
# COMPACT_ATOMS: atom_id res chain seq x y z
N MET A 1 -26.76 17.48 -1.70
CA MET A 1 -25.49 17.69 -0.98
C MET A 1 -24.45 18.04 -2.02
N ASN A 2 -24.11 19.33 -2.13
CA ASN A 2 -23.08 19.81 -3.06
C ASN A 2 -21.71 19.59 -2.43
N VAL A 3 -20.81 18.91 -3.11
CA VAL A 3 -19.39 18.83 -2.73
C VAL A 3 -18.65 19.72 -3.72
N SER A 4 -18.58 21.02 -3.41
CA SER A 4 -17.88 22.02 -4.21
C SER A 4 -16.46 22.20 -3.70
N GLY A 5 -15.65 21.15 -3.82
CA GLY A 5 -14.19 21.24 -3.70
C GLY A 5 -13.60 20.78 -5.01
N SER A 6 -12.91 21.66 -5.74
CA SER A 6 -12.18 21.23 -6.94
C SER A 6 -10.98 20.39 -6.48
N TRP A 7 -10.58 19.41 -7.31
CA TRP A 7 -9.44 18.54 -7.01
C TRP A 7 -8.10 19.28 -6.99
N GLU A 8 -8.11 20.58 -7.32
CA GLU A 8 -6.91 21.42 -7.46
C GLU A 8 -6.44 22.02 -6.13
N ASP A 9 -7.28 22.05 -5.08
CA ASP A 9 -6.97 22.70 -3.81
C ASP A 9 -6.38 21.75 -2.75
N VAL A 10 -6.11 20.48 -3.09
CA VAL A 10 -5.57 19.52 -2.11
C VAL A 10 -4.05 19.60 -2.08
N GLU A 11 -3.52 20.13 -0.98
CA GLU A 11 -2.09 20.16 -0.70
C GLU A 11 -1.57 18.72 -0.63
N THR A 12 -0.75 18.34 -1.61
CA THR A 12 -0.05 17.06 -1.65
C THR A 12 1.43 17.33 -1.47
N LYS A 13 2.11 16.50 -0.67
CA LYS A 13 3.57 16.55 -0.60
C LYS A 13 4.10 16.33 -2.02
N PRO A 14 5.01 17.20 -2.51
CA PRO A 14 5.53 17.05 -3.86
C PRO A 14 6.18 15.67 -4.01
N SER A 15 5.92 15.02 -5.15
CA SER A 15 6.56 13.75 -5.47
C SER A 15 8.07 13.93 -5.42
N PRO A 16 8.78 13.10 -4.65
CA PRO A 16 10.21 13.25 -4.49
C PRO A 16 10.90 12.67 -5.72
N ASP A 17 11.72 13.47 -6.38
CA ASP A 17 12.52 12.97 -7.49
C ASP A 17 13.66 12.07 -6.98
N ASN A 18 14.07 11.13 -7.82
CA ASN A 18 15.27 10.30 -7.63
C ASN A 18 15.34 9.53 -6.31
N GLN A 19 14.20 9.04 -5.81
CA GLN A 19 14.17 8.20 -4.60
C GLN A 19 14.63 6.77 -4.89
N VAL A 20 15.42 6.22 -3.97
CA VAL A 20 15.85 4.83 -4.00
C VAL A 20 15.29 4.11 -2.78
N LEU A 21 14.48 3.08 -3.03
CA LEU A 21 14.00 2.17 -1.98
C LEU A 21 14.88 0.92 -1.95
N ILE A 22 15.50 0.65 -0.80
CA ILE A 22 16.33 -0.54 -0.57
C ILE A 22 15.60 -1.44 0.41
N SER A 23 15.49 -2.73 0.10
CA SER A 23 14.87 -3.73 0.98
C SER A 23 15.55 -5.08 0.86
N VAL A 24 15.36 -5.95 1.85
CA VAL A 24 15.82 -7.33 1.79
C VAL A 24 14.92 -8.10 0.81
N PRO A 25 15.48 -8.84 -0.17
CA PRO A 25 14.70 -9.68 -1.06
C PRO A 25 13.83 -10.67 -0.29
N ARG A 26 12.62 -10.92 -0.79
CA ARG A 26 11.67 -11.86 -0.21
C ARG A 26 11.23 -12.89 -1.24
N ASP A 27 10.66 -13.98 -0.75
CA ASP A 27 10.15 -15.06 -1.59
C ASP A 27 9.08 -14.57 -2.56
N TYR A 28 8.97 -15.27 -3.70
CA TYR A 28 7.83 -15.15 -4.62
C TYR A 28 7.54 -13.72 -5.12
N SER A 29 8.58 -12.96 -5.44
CA SER A 29 8.46 -11.57 -5.91
C SER A 29 7.70 -10.63 -4.95
N ARG A 30 7.62 -10.96 -3.66
CA ARG A 30 6.98 -10.09 -2.65
C ARG A 30 7.72 -8.76 -2.56
N LYS A 31 7.03 -7.70 -2.97
CA LYS A 31 7.53 -6.33 -2.84
C LYS A 31 7.60 -5.94 -1.36
N PRO A 32 8.53 -5.06 -0.94
CA PRO A 32 8.48 -4.48 0.39
C PRO A 32 7.16 -3.72 0.61
N GLN A 33 6.71 -3.66 1.86
CA GLN A 33 5.52 -2.89 2.23
C GLN A 33 5.87 -1.40 2.17
N ILE A 34 5.50 -0.75 1.07
CA ILE A 34 5.81 0.68 0.84
C ILE A 34 4.59 1.58 1.10
N GLY A 35 3.44 1.00 1.48
CA GLY A 35 2.17 1.71 1.62
C GLY A 35 2.25 2.92 2.54
N GLU A 36 2.86 2.79 3.72
CA GLU A 36 3.00 3.90 4.68
C GLU A 36 3.82 5.07 4.12
N ILE A 37 4.90 4.78 3.39
CA ILE A 37 5.73 5.81 2.75
C ILE A 37 4.95 6.49 1.62
N LEU A 38 4.11 5.76 0.89
CA LEU A 38 3.28 6.34 -0.17
C LEU A 38 2.17 7.24 0.38
N LEU A 39 1.63 6.96 1.58
CA LEU A 39 0.54 7.74 2.17
C LEU A 39 0.91 9.22 2.39
N ASP A 40 2.19 9.53 2.60
CA ASP A 40 2.69 10.91 2.70
C ASP A 40 2.45 11.75 1.43
N TYR A 41 2.24 11.09 0.29
CA TYR A 41 2.07 11.71 -1.03
C TYR A 41 0.64 11.62 -1.56
N VAL A 42 -0.27 11.01 -0.80
CA VAL A 42 -1.68 10.89 -1.18
C VAL A 42 -2.44 12.14 -0.69
N PRO A 43 -3.38 12.69 -1.48
CA PRO A 43 -4.22 13.82 -1.07
C PRO A 43 -4.89 13.62 0.30
N GLU A 44 -5.09 14.71 1.05
CA GLU A 44 -5.50 14.73 2.46
C GLU A 44 -6.85 14.07 2.83
N PHE A 45 -7.62 13.53 1.87
CA PHE A 45 -8.87 12.84 2.16
C PHE A 45 -8.61 11.56 2.95
N LYS A 46 -8.67 11.67 4.28
CA LYS A 46 -8.51 10.54 5.22
C LYS A 46 -9.86 9.92 5.56
N PRO A 47 -9.99 8.57 5.51
CA PRO A 47 -8.96 7.62 5.13
C PRO A 47 -8.74 7.59 3.61
N ALA A 48 -7.48 7.62 3.18
CA ALA A 48 -7.11 7.45 1.79
C ALA A 48 -7.58 6.06 1.32
N ARG A 49 -8.30 6.02 0.21
CA ARG A 49 -8.75 4.75 -0.40
C ARG A 49 -7.70 4.27 -1.37
N CYS A 50 -6.80 3.42 -0.88
CA CYS A 50 -5.69 2.90 -1.66
C CYS A 50 -6.01 1.52 -2.26
N ILE A 51 -5.45 1.24 -3.44
CA ILE A 51 -5.55 -0.05 -4.13
C ILE A 51 -4.16 -0.59 -4.50
N ALA A 52 -3.92 -1.85 -4.19
CA ALA A 52 -2.74 -2.60 -4.61
C ALA A 52 -3.11 -3.52 -5.78
N LEU A 53 -2.63 -3.19 -6.99
CA LEU A 53 -2.85 -3.98 -8.20
C LEU A 53 -1.84 -5.12 -8.31
N PHE A 54 -2.28 -6.25 -8.89
CA PHE A 54 -1.52 -7.50 -8.99
C PHE A 54 -1.01 -7.99 -7.64
N SER A 55 -1.80 -7.77 -6.58
CA SER A 55 -1.40 -8.12 -5.23
C SER A 55 -1.20 -9.63 -5.05
N ARG A 56 -0.29 -9.99 -4.13
CA ARG A 56 -0.08 -11.36 -3.62
C ARG A 56 -0.33 -11.48 -2.11
N GLU A 57 -0.57 -10.36 -1.45
CA GLU A 57 -0.83 -10.29 -0.01
C GLU A 57 -1.80 -9.16 0.31
N MET A 58 -2.69 -9.39 1.27
CA MET A 58 -3.54 -8.33 1.79
C MET A 58 -2.73 -7.45 2.74
N ILE A 59 -2.92 -6.14 2.59
CA ILE A 59 -2.40 -5.12 3.51
C ILE A 59 -3.63 -4.45 4.12
N ALA A 60 -3.65 -4.31 5.45
CA ALA A 60 -4.74 -3.64 6.14
C ALA A 60 -4.97 -2.24 5.57
N VAL A 61 -6.22 -1.80 5.50
CA VAL A 61 -6.63 -0.48 4.97
C VAL A 61 -6.44 -0.30 3.45
N TRP A 62 -5.89 -1.31 2.74
CA TRP A 62 -5.72 -1.28 1.28
C TRP A 62 -6.64 -2.30 0.60
N THR A 63 -7.28 -1.88 -0.50
CA THR A 63 -7.97 -2.82 -1.39
C THR A 63 -6.93 -3.60 -2.19
N SER A 64 -6.96 -4.93 -2.14
CA SER A 64 -6.04 -5.77 -2.93
C SER A 64 -6.75 -6.37 -4.14
N TRP A 65 -6.19 -6.20 -5.33
CA TRP A 65 -6.75 -6.73 -6.56
C TRP A 65 -5.67 -7.51 -7.35
N GLY A 66 -6.02 -8.71 -7.82
CA GLY A 66 -5.12 -9.58 -8.57
C GLY A 66 -5.60 -11.02 -8.58
N ASN A 67 -4.82 -11.91 -9.19
CA ASN A 67 -5.18 -13.32 -9.30
C ASN A 67 -4.99 -14.10 -7.97
N GLU A 68 -4.07 -13.66 -7.12
CA GLU A 68 -3.71 -14.39 -5.90
C GLU A 68 -3.55 -13.47 -4.66
N PRO A 69 -4.49 -12.54 -4.36
CA PRO A 69 -4.33 -11.58 -3.25
C PRO A 69 -4.27 -12.25 -1.87
N LEU A 70 -4.76 -13.48 -1.75
CA LEU A 70 -4.76 -14.27 -0.52
C LEU A 70 -3.57 -15.25 -0.40
N HIS A 71 -2.64 -15.27 -1.36
CA HIS A 71 -1.59 -16.29 -1.42
C HIS A 71 -0.82 -16.42 -0.09
N PHE A 72 -0.45 -15.30 0.52
CA PHE A 72 0.28 -15.26 1.79
C PHE A 72 -0.60 -15.12 3.04
N GLN A 73 -1.91 -15.33 2.93
CA GLN A 73 -2.87 -15.18 4.04
C GLN A 73 -3.19 -16.51 4.73
N ASP A 74 -2.49 -17.58 4.36
CA ASP A 74 -2.54 -18.87 5.05
C ASP A 74 -1.63 -18.85 6.29
N SER A 75 -2.14 -19.37 7.41
CA SER A 75 -1.43 -19.58 8.69
C SER A 75 0.02 -20.08 8.53
N LYS A 76 0.32 -20.93 7.54
CA LYS A 76 1.66 -21.48 7.31
C LYS A 76 2.73 -20.44 6.95
N TYR A 77 2.31 -19.28 6.44
CA TYR A 77 3.20 -18.17 6.10
C TYR A 77 3.40 -17.20 7.26
N PHE A 78 2.64 -17.36 8.35
CA PHE A 78 2.83 -16.60 9.58
C PHE A 78 3.85 -17.35 10.44
N VAL A 79 4.86 -16.63 10.93
CA VAL A 79 5.89 -17.23 11.76
C VAL A 79 5.26 -17.68 13.09
N ASN A 80 5.23 -18.98 13.37
CA ASN A 80 4.99 -19.48 14.72
C ASN A 80 6.22 -19.17 15.58
N THR A 81 6.30 -17.95 16.11
CA THR A 81 7.24 -17.65 17.20
C THR A 81 6.45 -17.46 18.47
N ILE A 82 6.22 -18.56 19.18
CA ILE A 82 6.15 -18.52 20.64
C ILE A 82 7.31 -19.39 21.10
N LYS A 83 8.36 -18.75 21.61
CA LYS A 83 9.26 -19.39 22.57
C LYS A 83 8.70 -19.14 23.96
#